data_AF-A0A5C5E7B2-F1
#
_entry.id   AF-A0A5C5E7B2-F1
#
_cell.length_a   1.000
_cell.length_b   1.000
_cell.length_c   1.000
_cell.angle_alpha   90.00
_cell.angle_beta   90.00
_cell.angle_gamma   90.00
#
_symmetry.space_group_name_H-M   'P 1'
#
loop_
_entity.id
_entity.type
_entity.pdbx_description
1 polymer ?
#
loop_
_entity_poly.entity_id
_entity_poly.type
_entity_poly.pdbx_seq_one_letter_code
_entity_poly.pdbx_strand_id
1 'polypeptide(L)'
;MKTIKKTLKNKQGFTLMEMVLVLFIISVLMLMIIPNVANTKKSVETKGTDALAVVVQTQANMYELDTGTEAASFTVLNTAGYLSDKQVTEATAKLTITAGEVEPIEVVVTP
;
A
#
# COMPACT_ATOMS: atom_id res chain seq x y z
N MET A 1 -40.35 -28.61 -57.13
CA MET A 1 -39.09 -29.31 -56.81
C MET A 1 -37.91 -28.33 -56.95
N LYS A 2 -37.47 -27.69 -55.86
CA LYS A 2 -36.20 -26.95 -55.81
C LYS A 2 -35.57 -27.22 -54.46
N THR A 3 -34.49 -27.99 -54.51
CA THR A 3 -33.80 -28.58 -53.36
C THR A 3 -33.04 -27.52 -52.58
N ILE A 4 -33.34 -27.38 -51.29
CA ILE A 4 -32.63 -26.49 -50.37
C ILE A 4 -31.25 -27.08 -50.09
N LYS A 5 -30.20 -26.51 -50.68
CA LYS A 5 -28.79 -26.85 -50.39
C LYS A 5 -28.47 -26.41 -48.96
N LYS A 6 -28.37 -27.37 -48.04
CA LYS A 6 -27.93 -27.16 -46.65
C LYS A 6 -26.40 -26.95 -46.63
N THR A 7 -25.96 -25.71 -46.47
CA THR A 7 -24.55 -25.37 -46.22
C THR A 7 -24.22 -25.70 -44.76
N LEU A 8 -23.35 -26.69 -44.55
CA LEU A 8 -22.80 -27.02 -43.23
C LEU A 8 -21.85 -25.90 -42.81
N LYS A 9 -22.29 -25.03 -41.90
CA LYS A 9 -21.41 -24.07 -41.20
C LYS A 9 -20.49 -24.85 -40.27
N ASN A 10 -19.26 -25.10 -40.69
CA ASN A 10 -18.21 -25.70 -39.87
C ASN A 10 -17.74 -24.67 -38.83
N LYS A 11 -18.22 -24.76 -37.58
CA LYS A 11 -17.72 -23.96 -36.46
C LYS A 11 -16.63 -24.73 -35.73
N GLN A 12 -15.43 -24.77 -36.30
CA GLN A 12 -14.23 -25.35 -35.67
C GLN A 12 -13.45 -24.27 -34.90
N GLY A 13 -14.04 -23.71 -33.83
CA GLY A 13 -13.42 -22.61 -33.05
C GLY A 13 -13.48 -22.82 -31.54
N PHE A 14 -13.50 -24.07 -31.10
CA PHE A 14 -13.49 -24.43 -29.68
C PHE A 14 -12.64 -25.67 -29.47
N THR A 15 -11.41 -25.65 -30.01
CA THR A 15 -10.45 -26.70 -29.75
C THR A 15 -9.81 -26.51 -28.37
N LEU A 16 -9.32 -27.59 -27.77
CA LEU A 16 -8.54 -27.51 -26.53
C LEU A 16 -7.29 -26.64 -26.72
N MET A 17 -6.68 -26.69 -27.92
CA MET A 17 -5.50 -25.89 -28.26
C MET A 17 -5.77 -24.38 -28.17
N GLU A 18 -6.93 -23.92 -28.61
CA GLU A 18 -7.32 -22.51 -28.48
C GLU A 18 -7.45 -22.09 -27.02
N MET A 19 -8.06 -22.91 -26.17
CA MET A 19 -8.17 -22.61 -24.73
C MET A 19 -6.80 -22.61 -24.04
N VAL A 20 -5.91 -23.52 -24.42
CA VAL A 20 -4.53 -23.57 -23.86
C VAL A 20 -3.73 -22.33 -24.25
N LEU A 21 -3.79 -21.90 -25.51
CA LEU A 21 -3.09 -20.68 -25.97
C LEU A 21 -3.63 -19.42 -25.26
N VAL A 22 -4.94 -19.34 -25.03
CA VAL A 22 -5.55 -18.23 -24.28
C VAL A 22 -5.08 -18.21 -22.83
N LEU A 23 -5.10 -19.34 -22.13
CA LEU A 23 -4.62 -19.41 -20.73
C LEU A 23 -3.12 -19.10 -20.64
N PHE A 24 -2.33 -19.53 -21.62
CA PHE A 24 -0.91 -19.19 -21.72
C PHE A 24 -0.70 -17.67 -21.83
N ILE A 25 -1.39 -16.98 -22.74
CA ILE A 25 -1.28 -15.53 -22.88
C ILE A 25 -1.73 -14.81 -21.60
N ILE A 26 -2.86 -15.22 -20.99
CA ILE A 26 -3.36 -14.61 -19.74
C ILE A 26 -2.36 -14.79 -18.60
N SER A 27 -1.71 -15.96 -18.48
CA SER A 27 -0.70 -16.20 -17.45
C SER A 27 0.51 -15.25 -17.57
N VAL A 28 0.99 -15.00 -18.80
CA VAL A 28 2.11 -14.09 -19.06
C VAL A 28 1.70 -12.64 -18.73
N LEU A 29 0.48 -12.23 -19.09
CA LEU A 29 -0.05 -10.91 -18.72
C LEU A 29 -0.18 -10.75 -17.19
N MET A 30 -0.68 -11.75 -16.46
CA MET A 30 -0.76 -11.71 -14.99
C MET A 30 0.62 -11.57 -14.34
N LEU A 31 1.61 -12.34 -14.82
CA LEU A 31 2.99 -12.25 -14.33
C LEU A 31 3.65 -10.90 -14.59
N MET A 32 3.23 -10.13 -15.60
CA MET A 32 3.71 -8.76 -15.82
C MET A 32 2.96 -7.72 -14.96
N ILE A 33 1.67 -7.92 -14.69
CA ILE A 33 0.85 -6.96 -13.93
C ILE A 33 1.16 -7.02 -12.42
N ILE A 34 1.24 -8.24 -11.85
CA ILE A 34 1.50 -8.44 -10.41
C ILE A 34 2.77 -7.72 -9.91
N PRO A 35 3.96 -7.86 -10.55
CA PRO A 35 5.17 -7.19 -10.08
C PRO A 35 5.09 -5.67 -10.20
N ASN A 36 4.37 -5.16 -11.20
CA ASN A 36 4.17 -3.71 -11.36
C ASN A 36 3.31 -3.13 -10.22
N VAL A 37 2.22 -3.82 -9.85
CA VAL A 37 1.32 -3.39 -8.77
C VAL A 37 1.97 -3.50 -7.38
N ALA A 38 2.78 -4.53 -7.14
CA ALA A 38 3.43 -4.75 -5.84
C ALA A 38 4.42 -3.62 -5.47
N ASN A 39 5.18 -3.12 -6.45
CA ASN A 39 6.17 -2.06 -6.23
C ASN A 39 5.53 -0.69 -5.93
N THR A 40 4.37 -0.38 -6.53
CA THR A 40 3.65 0.88 -6.25
C THR A 40 3.11 0.93 -4.83
N LYS A 41 2.60 -0.20 -4.30
CA LYS A 41 2.07 -0.23 -2.92
C LYS A 41 3.14 0.09 -1.88
N LYS A 42 4.30 -0.55 -1.98
CA LYS A 42 5.41 -0.34 -1.04
C LYS A 42 5.89 1.12 -1.04
N SER A 43 6.04 1.73 -2.22
CA SER A 43 6.48 3.13 -2.33
C SER A 43 5.43 4.11 -1.77
N VAL A 44 4.14 3.85 -1.98
CA VAL A 44 3.05 4.66 -1.40
C VAL A 44 3.00 4.51 0.11
N GLU A 45 3.19 3.29 0.64
CA GLU A 45 3.23 3.04 2.08
C GLU A 45 4.41 3.74 2.77
N THR A 46 5.61 3.74 2.17
CA THR A 46 6.77 4.46 2.72
C THR A 46 6.53 5.97 2.71
N LYS A 47 6.12 6.56 1.57
CA LYS A 47 5.83 8.00 1.48
C LYS A 47 4.73 8.44 2.44
N GLY A 48 3.71 7.59 2.64
CA GLY A 48 2.64 7.85 3.61
C GLY A 48 3.14 7.82 5.06
N THR A 49 4.08 6.94 5.37
CA THR A 49 4.70 6.84 6.69
C THR A 49 5.61 8.04 6.96
N ASP A 50 6.39 8.48 5.97
CA ASP A 50 7.22 9.68 6.07
C ASP A 50 6.38 10.94 6.30
N ALA A 51 5.27 11.08 5.55
CA ALA A 51 4.34 12.20 5.73
C ALA A 51 3.68 12.18 7.12
N LEU A 52 3.32 10.99 7.63
CA LEU A 52 2.80 10.84 8.99
C LEU A 52 3.84 11.25 10.03
N ALA A 53 5.11 10.86 9.87
CA ALA A 53 6.19 11.25 10.77
C ALA A 53 6.34 12.78 10.86
N VAL A 54 6.31 13.49 9.72
CA VAL A 54 6.39 14.96 9.70
C VAL A 54 5.21 15.61 10.44
N VAL A 55 3.98 15.10 10.25
CA VAL A 55 2.80 15.62 10.95
C VAL A 55 2.94 15.41 12.45
N VAL A 56 3.33 14.20 12.87
CA VAL A 56 3.48 13.88 14.30
C VAL A 56 4.64 14.67 14.93
N GLN A 57 5.75 14.89 14.21
CA GLN A 57 6.84 15.74 14.67
C GLN A 57 6.37 17.18 14.87
N THR A 58 5.58 17.70 13.93
CA THR A 58 5.00 19.05 14.06
C THR A 58 4.15 19.15 15.34
N GLN A 59 3.37 18.11 15.64
CA GLN A 59 2.57 18.06 16.87
C GLN A 59 3.43 17.94 18.14
N ALA A 60 4.54 17.18 18.09
CA ALA A 60 5.51 17.09 19.16
C ALA A 60 6.18 18.45 19.45
N ASN A 61 6.59 19.16 18.39
CA ASN A 61 7.17 20.50 18.50
C ASN A 61 6.17 21.52 19.05
N MET A 62 4.89 21.43 18.67
CA MET A 62 3.84 22.29 19.24
C MET A 62 3.64 22.02 20.73
N TYR A 63 3.64 20.74 21.14
CA TYR A 63 3.58 20.37 22.55
C TYR A 63 4.77 20.90 23.35
N GLU A 64 5.98 20.82 22.80
CA GLU A 64 7.19 21.36 23.42
C GLU A 64 7.12 22.89 23.52
N LEU A 65 6.65 23.57 22.48
CA LEU A 65 6.46 25.02 22.49
C LEU A 65 5.48 25.47 23.58
N ASP A 66 4.39 24.72 23.77
CA ASP A 66 3.33 25.09 24.70
C ASP A 66 3.65 24.72 26.16
N THR A 67 4.37 23.61 26.38
CA THR A 67 4.65 23.09 27.73
C THR A 67 6.08 23.35 28.22
N GLY A 68 7.00 23.70 27.31
CA GLY A 68 8.43 23.78 27.60
C GLY A 68 9.09 22.42 27.86
N THR A 69 8.38 21.32 27.58
CA THR A 69 8.83 19.94 27.81
C THR A 69 8.65 19.12 26.55
N GLU A 70 9.68 18.35 26.20
CA GLU A 70 9.62 17.42 25.07
C GLU A 70 8.53 16.36 25.27
N ALA A 71 7.90 15.95 24.16
CA ALA A 71 6.92 14.87 24.17
C ALA A 71 7.64 13.53 24.41
N ALA A 72 7.51 12.96 25.61
CA ALA A 72 8.14 11.68 25.95
C ALA A 72 7.50 10.46 25.25
N SER A 73 6.27 10.59 24.73
CA SER A 73 5.56 9.49 24.08
C SER A 73 4.35 9.97 23.27
N PHE A 74 3.89 9.15 22.31
CA PHE A 74 2.65 9.40 21.56
C PHE A 74 1.41 9.47 22.47
N THR A 75 1.44 8.79 23.63
CA THR A 75 0.37 8.84 24.62
C THR A 75 0.26 10.21 25.28
N VAL A 76 1.38 10.91 25.53
CA VAL A 76 1.37 12.28 26.05
C VAL A 76 0.71 13.23 25.05
N LEU A 77 1.05 13.09 23.77
CA LEU A 77 0.46 13.87 22.69
C LEU A 77 -1.05 13.59 22.50
N ASN A 78 -1.51 12.36 22.74
CA ASN A 78 -2.93 12.03 22.74
C ASN A 78 -3.66 12.69 23.92
N THR A 79 -3.12 12.53 25.14
CA THR A 79 -3.73 13.09 26.35
C THR A 79 -3.77 14.61 26.35
N ALA A 80 -2.80 15.25 25.69
CA ALA A 80 -2.74 16.69 25.52
C ALA A 80 -3.56 17.20 24.31
N GLY A 81 -4.18 16.29 23.53
CA GLY A 81 -5.09 16.62 22.44
C GLY A 81 -4.43 16.94 21.09
N TYR A 82 -3.11 16.75 20.96
CA TYR A 82 -2.37 17.03 19.72
C TYR A 82 -2.45 15.87 18.71
N LEU A 83 -2.76 14.65 19.16
CA LEU A 83 -3.01 13.49 18.30
C LEU A 83 -4.38 12.89 18.57
N SER A 84 -5.03 12.35 17.54
CA SER A 84 -6.23 11.52 17.68
C SER A 84 -5.87 10.05 17.94
N ASP A 85 -6.79 9.29 18.55
CA ASP A 85 -6.60 7.84 18.82
C ASP A 85 -6.19 7.03 17.58
N LYS A 86 -6.71 7.41 16.41
CA LYS A 86 -6.35 6.79 15.12
C LYS A 86 -4.89 7.06 14.75
N GLN A 87 -4.44 8.31 14.89
CA GLN A 87 -3.06 8.70 14.60
C GLN A 87 -2.07 8.05 15.58
N VAL A 88 -2.45 7.90 16.86
CA VAL A 88 -1.63 7.21 17.86
C VAL A 88 -1.45 5.75 17.49
N THR A 89 -2.52 5.08 17.06
CA THR A 89 -2.49 3.67 16.65
C THR A 89 -1.61 3.47 15.41
N GLU A 90 -1.73 4.35 14.42
CA GLU A 90 -0.90 4.28 13.21
C GLU A 90 0.56 4.67 13.48
N ALA A 91 0.81 5.66 14.34
CA ALA A 91 2.15 6.10 14.71
C ALA A 91 2.87 5.06 15.57
N THR A 92 2.24 4.51 16.61
CA THR A 92 2.86 3.43 17.44
C THR A 92 3.17 2.16 16.66
N ALA A 93 2.43 1.89 15.58
CA ALA A 93 2.69 0.74 14.71
C ALA A 93 3.88 0.95 13.76
N LYS A 94 4.31 2.20 13.51
CA LYS A 94 5.26 2.53 12.42
C LYS A 94 6.40 3.49 12.80
N LEU A 95 6.30 4.19 13.91
CA LEU A 95 7.17 5.29 14.33
C LEU A 95 7.57 5.13 15.80
N THR A 96 8.72 5.68 16.18
CA THR A 96 9.20 5.77 17.57
C THR A 96 9.58 7.21 17.91
N ILE A 97 9.25 7.66 19.12
CA ILE A 97 9.73 8.95 19.65
C ILE A 97 10.92 8.69 20.56
N THR A 98 12.06 9.31 20.26
CA THR A 98 13.23 9.32 21.12
C THR A 98 13.69 10.76 21.33
N ALA A 99 13.63 11.26 22.57
CA ALA A 99 14.09 12.61 22.94
C ALA A 99 13.51 13.75 22.06
N GLY A 100 12.18 13.73 21.84
CA GLY A 100 11.48 14.77 21.08
C GLY A 100 11.49 14.59 19.56
N GLU A 101 12.32 13.71 19.01
CA GLU A 101 12.38 13.41 17.58
C GLU A 101 11.56 12.14 17.25
N VAL A 102 10.68 12.26 16.26
CA VAL A 102 9.84 11.22 15.68
C VAL A 102 10.63 10.62 14.53
N GLU A 103 11.29 9.51 14.81
CA GLU A 103 11.98 8.73 13.78
C GLU A 103 11.07 7.59 13.29
N PRO A 104 11.06 7.30 11.97
CA PRO A 104 10.52 6.05 11.47
C PRO A 104 11.22 4.89 12.18
N ILE A 105 10.47 3.85 12.54
CA ILE A 105 11.11 2.60 12.98
C ILE A 105 11.95 2.14 11.80
N GLU A 106 13.27 2.22 11.92
CA GLU A 106 14.17 1.67 10.93
C GLU A 106 13.83 0.18 10.79
N VAL A 107 13.21 -0.19 9.66
CA VAL A 107 13.41 -1.53 9.14
C VAL A 107 14.89 -1.55 8.78
N VAL A 108 15.69 -2.17 9.65
CA VAL A 108 17.08 -2.52 9.34
C VAL A 108 17.09 -3.16 7.95
N VAL A 109 17.44 -2.37 6.95
CA VAL A 109 17.79 -2.85 5.63
C VAL A 109 19.19 -3.41 5.80
N THR A 110 19.28 -4.65 6.28
CA THR A 110 20.50 -5.43 6.14
C THR A 110 20.87 -5.47 4.65
N PRO A 111 22.13 -5.17 4.29
CA PRO A 111 22.59 -5.06 2.91
C PRO A 111 22.46 -6.37 2.13
#